data_AF-A0A8C1LW67-F1
#
_entry.id   AF-A0A8C1LW67-F1
#
_cell.length_a   1.000
_cell.length_b   1.000
_cell.length_c   1.000
_cell.angle_alpha   90.00
_cell.angle_beta   90.00
_cell.angle_gamma   90.00
#
_symmetry.space_group_name_H-M   'P 1'
#
loop_
_entity.id
_entity.type
_entity.pdbx_description
1 polymer ?
#
loop_
_entity_poly.entity_id
_entity_poly.type
_entity_poly.pdbx_seq_one_letter_code
_entity_poly.pdbx_strand_id
1 'polypeptide(L)'
;MHNIVFFSIVGFFVCLFVFCPMKSIFLCKFYLFFHTGVRSVAAEKNQLETRVRDLTTEKSQLDTRVRDLTAEKKQLETRVRDLTAEKSQLESRFRGLNAEKIQLESRFRGLTAEKSQLESRFRGLTAEKSQLESRFRGLTAEKSQLESRFRGLTAEKSQLESRVRDLTAEESQLETRVRDLTAEKNQLINRESDLTAEKNQLRRDFESLNNKGPISFFMSTERKSWSDSRQYCRDRGADLVIINTEEKQVSLCECLLMNKRNHTYSFWIGLSDREQEGNMKWVENSPLKQGYTQRHYPFLPCKFRAPGCPRC
;
A
#
# COMPACT_ATOMS: atom_id res chain seq x y z
N MET A 1 13.52 -63.45 -137.08
CA MET A 1 13.15 -63.49 -138.51
C MET A 1 13.43 -62.13 -139.12
N HIS A 2 14.57 -61.96 -139.78
CA HIS A 2 14.80 -60.96 -140.82
C HIS A 2 16.07 -61.36 -141.61
N ASN A 3 15.90 -61.36 -142.92
CA ASN A 3 16.88 -61.22 -144.01
C ASN A 3 17.88 -62.37 -144.24
N ILE A 4 17.74 -63.21 -145.27
CA ILE A 4 17.71 -62.95 -146.72
C ILE A 4 19.03 -62.32 -147.20
N VAL A 5 19.81 -63.20 -147.84
CA VAL A 5 20.69 -62.99 -148.99
C VAL A 5 21.91 -62.13 -148.73
N PHE A 6 23.10 -62.74 -148.82
CA PHE A 6 24.17 -62.22 -149.67
C PHE A 6 25.17 -63.36 -149.96
N PHE A 7 25.19 -63.79 -151.24
CA PHE A 7 26.31 -64.38 -152.01
C PHE A 7 26.75 -65.81 -151.67
N SER A 8 26.44 -66.87 -152.43
CA SER A 8 26.46 -67.11 -153.89
C SER A 8 27.87 -67.07 -154.51
N ILE A 9 28.28 -68.23 -155.07
CA ILE A 9 29.33 -68.46 -156.08
C ILE A 9 30.75 -68.41 -155.47
N VAL A 10 31.55 -69.47 -155.44
CA VAL A 10 32.18 -70.14 -156.59
C VAL A 10 32.47 -71.61 -156.24
N GLY A 11 31.81 -72.52 -156.94
CA GLY A 11 32.13 -73.95 -156.99
C GLY A 11 31.96 -74.45 -158.41
N PHE A 12 32.58 -73.77 -159.39
CA PHE A 12 32.54 -74.15 -160.81
C PHE A 12 33.73 -73.54 -161.56
N PHE A 13 34.93 -74.08 -161.33
CA PHE A 13 36.09 -73.98 -162.22
C PHE A 13 36.99 -75.20 -161.98
N VAL A 14 36.54 -76.34 -162.51
CA VAL A 14 37.36 -77.53 -162.80
C VAL A 14 37.26 -77.74 -164.30
N CYS A 15 38.37 -78.09 -164.94
CA CYS A 15 38.65 -78.22 -166.39
C CYS A 15 39.20 -76.92 -167.03
N LEU A 16 40.47 -76.83 -167.44
CA LEU A 16 41.28 -77.86 -168.10
C LEU A 16 42.78 -77.50 -168.14
N PHE A 17 43.63 -78.54 -168.12
CA PHE A 17 45.09 -78.57 -168.35
C PHE A 17 45.96 -77.91 -167.25
N VAL A 18 46.80 -78.65 -166.53
CA VAL A 18 48.11 -79.15 -167.00
C VAL A 18 48.96 -77.96 -167.52
N PHE A 19 50.03 -77.66 -166.78
CA PHE A 19 51.03 -76.58 -166.92
C PHE A 19 50.81 -75.26 -166.13
N CYS A 20 51.74 -75.04 -165.17
CA CYS A 20 52.20 -73.77 -164.57
C CYS A 20 51.80 -73.45 -163.09
N PRO A 21 52.53 -73.97 -162.08
CA PRO A 21 52.27 -73.72 -160.66
C PRO A 21 52.86 -72.39 -160.08
N MET A 22 53.56 -71.56 -160.88
CA MET A 22 54.23 -70.33 -160.39
C MET A 22 53.29 -69.21 -159.90
N LYS A 23 51.98 -69.29 -160.19
CA LYS A 23 50.99 -68.28 -159.74
C LYS A 23 50.32 -68.62 -158.39
N SER A 24 50.50 -69.82 -157.85
CA SER A 24 49.81 -70.30 -156.64
C SER A 24 50.47 -69.82 -155.32
N ILE A 25 51.80 -69.71 -155.28
CA ILE A 25 52.55 -69.37 -154.05
C ILE A 25 52.40 -67.88 -153.67
N PHE A 26 52.37 -66.97 -154.66
CA PHE A 26 52.18 -65.53 -154.41
C PHE A 26 50.77 -65.22 -153.90
N LEU A 27 49.75 -65.83 -154.49
CA LEU A 27 48.38 -65.75 -153.98
C LEU A 27 48.27 -66.35 -152.57
N CYS A 28 48.95 -67.46 -152.29
CA CYS A 28 48.93 -68.07 -150.96
C CYS A 28 49.67 -67.23 -149.89
N LYS A 29 50.83 -66.62 -150.22
CA LYS A 29 51.56 -65.71 -149.30
C LYS A 29 50.82 -64.40 -149.06
N PHE A 30 50.25 -63.79 -150.11
CA PHE A 30 49.44 -62.59 -149.98
C PHE A 30 48.15 -62.87 -149.20
N TYR A 31 47.51 -64.01 -149.46
CA TYR A 31 46.34 -64.48 -148.71
C TYR A 31 46.69 -64.76 -147.24
N LEU A 32 47.82 -65.40 -146.94
CA LEU A 32 48.26 -65.65 -145.55
C LEU A 32 48.62 -64.35 -144.82
N PHE A 33 49.31 -63.40 -145.47
CA PHE A 33 49.64 -62.10 -144.87
C PHE A 33 48.39 -61.23 -144.65
N PHE A 34 47.49 -61.18 -145.64
CA PHE A 34 46.22 -60.46 -145.53
C PHE A 34 45.29 -61.12 -144.49
N HIS A 35 45.22 -62.45 -144.44
CA HIS A 35 44.41 -63.19 -143.48
C HIS A 35 44.99 -63.12 -142.04
N THR A 36 46.31 -63.07 -141.87
CA THR A 36 46.96 -62.86 -140.56
C THR A 36 46.82 -61.41 -140.09
N GLY A 37 46.96 -60.42 -140.98
CA GLY A 37 46.70 -59.00 -140.69
C GLY A 37 45.23 -58.73 -140.34
N VAL A 38 44.28 -59.28 -141.10
CA VAL A 38 42.85 -59.20 -140.80
C VAL A 38 42.51 -59.90 -139.47
N ARG A 39 43.15 -61.04 -139.15
CA ARG A 39 43.01 -61.70 -137.83
C ARG A 39 43.58 -60.87 -136.68
N SER A 40 44.72 -60.18 -136.88
CA SER A 40 45.33 -59.30 -135.88
C SER A 40 44.45 -58.09 -135.59
N VAL A 41 43.97 -57.41 -136.63
CA VAL A 41 43.04 -56.27 -136.50
C VAL A 41 41.71 -56.73 -135.89
N ALA A 42 41.23 -57.93 -136.21
CA ALA A 42 40.05 -58.51 -135.56
C ALA A 42 40.28 -58.83 -134.07
N ALA A 43 41.48 -59.28 -133.68
CA ALA A 43 41.84 -59.51 -132.29
C ALA A 43 41.93 -58.20 -131.50
N GLU A 44 42.57 -57.17 -132.06
CA GLU A 44 42.62 -55.82 -131.49
C GLU A 44 41.23 -55.20 -131.37
N LYS A 45 40.36 -55.37 -132.37
CA LYS A 45 38.96 -54.96 -132.31
C LYS A 45 38.21 -55.66 -131.18
N ASN A 46 38.33 -56.99 -131.05
CA ASN A 46 37.68 -57.76 -129.97
C ASN A 46 38.20 -57.34 -128.58
N GLN A 47 39.49 -57.03 -128.47
CA GLN A 47 40.10 -56.51 -127.24
C GLN A 47 39.57 -55.11 -126.90
N LEU A 48 39.46 -54.22 -127.90
CA LEU A 48 38.91 -52.88 -127.72
C LEU A 48 37.42 -52.94 -127.35
N GLU A 49 36.63 -53.79 -127.98
CA GLU A 49 35.22 -54.03 -127.63
C GLU A 49 35.05 -54.56 -126.20
N THR A 50 35.98 -55.40 -125.73
CA THR A 50 36.00 -55.87 -124.33
C THR A 50 36.31 -54.73 -123.37
N ARG A 51 37.33 -53.92 -123.66
CA ARG A 51 37.67 -52.74 -122.85
C ARG A 51 36.52 -51.72 -122.79
N VAL A 52 35.82 -51.51 -123.91
CA VAL A 52 34.64 -50.63 -123.95
C VAL A 52 33.52 -51.19 -123.06
N ARG A 53 33.28 -52.51 -123.09
CA ARG A 53 32.31 -53.16 -122.19
C ARG A 53 32.70 -53.01 -120.72
N ASP A 54 33.96 -53.25 -120.37
CA ASP A 54 34.45 -53.16 -118.99
C ASP A 54 34.36 -51.72 -118.47
N LEU A 55 34.81 -50.74 -119.27
CA LEU A 55 34.67 -49.30 -118.94
C LEU A 55 33.20 -48.87 -118.82
N THR A 56 32.29 -49.47 -119.62
CA THR A 56 30.85 -49.20 -119.51
C THR A 56 30.29 -49.74 -118.20
N THR A 57 30.72 -50.93 -117.79
CA THR A 57 30.36 -51.51 -116.48
C THR A 57 30.90 -50.64 -115.35
N GLU A 58 32.19 -50.27 -115.39
CA GLU A 58 32.81 -49.41 -114.38
C GLU A 58 32.12 -48.04 -114.28
N LYS A 59 31.77 -47.44 -115.43
CA LYS A 59 30.98 -46.21 -115.48
C LYS A 59 29.62 -46.38 -114.81
N SER A 60 28.90 -47.48 -115.08
CA SER A 60 27.59 -47.73 -114.46
C SER A 60 27.68 -47.95 -112.93
N GLN A 61 28.77 -48.57 -112.46
CA GLN A 61 29.06 -48.74 -111.04
C GLN A 61 29.40 -47.40 -110.39
N LEU A 62 30.21 -46.56 -111.05
CA LEU A 62 30.53 -45.22 -110.58
C LEU A 62 29.29 -44.32 -110.52
N ASP A 63 28.42 -44.38 -111.54
CA ASP A 63 27.15 -43.65 -111.55
C ASP A 63 26.25 -44.06 -110.38
N THR A 64 26.26 -45.35 -110.02
CA THR A 64 25.51 -45.85 -108.86
C THR A 64 26.09 -45.34 -107.55
N ARG A 65 27.42 -45.40 -107.39
CA ARG A 65 28.11 -44.82 -106.22
C ARG A 65 27.87 -43.32 -106.08
N VAL A 66 27.86 -42.56 -107.18
CA VAL A 66 27.56 -41.13 -107.18
C VAL A 66 26.12 -40.87 -106.73
N ARG A 67 25.16 -41.68 -107.18
CA ARG A 67 23.76 -41.59 -106.73
C ARG A 67 23.62 -41.87 -105.23
N ASP A 68 24.26 -42.92 -104.73
CA ASP A 68 24.22 -43.31 -103.32
C ASP A 68 24.85 -42.24 -102.43
N LEU A 69 26.05 -41.76 -102.77
CA LEU A 69 26.72 -40.67 -102.06
C LEU A 69 25.90 -39.36 -102.09
N THR A 70 25.17 -39.10 -103.18
CA THR A 70 24.27 -37.94 -103.26
C THR A 70 23.08 -38.09 -102.32
N ALA A 71 22.53 -39.30 -102.17
CA ALA A 71 21.46 -39.57 -101.21
C ALA A 71 21.96 -39.45 -99.76
N GLU A 72 23.13 -40.02 -99.45
CA GLU A 72 23.77 -39.89 -98.13
C GLU A 72 24.07 -38.43 -97.78
N LYS A 73 24.58 -37.65 -98.74
CA LYS A 73 24.81 -36.21 -98.56
C LYS A 73 23.53 -35.48 -98.18
N LYS A 74 22.42 -35.72 -98.89
CA LYS A 74 21.11 -35.11 -98.57
C LYS A 74 20.60 -35.53 -97.19
N GLN A 75 20.83 -36.77 -96.79
CA GLN A 75 20.48 -37.26 -95.46
C GLN A 75 21.32 -36.55 -94.38
N LEU A 76 22.64 -36.42 -94.58
CA LEU A 76 23.52 -35.68 -93.68
C LEU A 76 23.12 -34.20 -93.59
N GLU A 77 22.81 -33.54 -94.70
CA GLU A 77 22.33 -32.16 -94.72
C GLU A 77 21.04 -32.00 -93.92
N THR A 78 20.14 -32.98 -93.98
CA THR A 78 18.91 -32.98 -93.16
C THR A 78 19.22 -33.12 -91.68
N ARG A 79 20.07 -34.09 -91.31
CA ARG A 79 20.51 -34.27 -89.92
C ARG A 79 21.20 -33.02 -89.35
N VAL A 80 22.02 -32.34 -90.14
CA VAL A 80 22.67 -31.09 -89.72
C VAL A 80 21.64 -29.98 -89.46
N ARG A 81 20.61 -29.86 -90.32
CA ARG A 81 19.52 -28.91 -90.12
C ARG A 81 18.74 -29.21 -88.84
N ASP A 82 18.38 -30.47 -88.61
CA ASP A 82 17.62 -30.88 -87.43
C ASP A 82 18.42 -30.66 -86.13
N LEU A 83 19.69 -31.07 -86.11
CA LEU A 83 20.58 -30.83 -84.97
C LEU A 83 20.81 -29.34 -84.70
N THR A 84 20.82 -28.50 -85.74
CA THR A 84 20.92 -27.04 -85.58
C THR A 84 19.66 -26.47 -84.94
N ALA A 85 18.47 -26.96 -85.35
CA ALA A 85 17.21 -26.57 -84.74
C ALA A 85 17.14 -27.02 -83.27
N GLU A 86 17.50 -28.27 -82.96
CA GLU A 86 17.58 -28.80 -81.59
C GLU A 86 18.54 -27.99 -80.72
N LYS A 87 19.72 -27.65 -81.24
CA LYS A 87 20.69 -26.79 -80.55
C LYS A 87 20.08 -25.42 -80.20
N SER A 88 19.42 -24.78 -81.16
CA SER A 88 18.78 -23.47 -80.93
C SER A 88 17.67 -23.54 -79.87
N GLN A 89 16.91 -24.64 -79.85
CA GLN A 89 15.87 -24.88 -78.85
C GLN A 89 16.48 -25.10 -77.46
N LEU A 90 17.58 -25.85 -77.37
CA LEU A 90 18.28 -26.08 -76.12
C LEU A 90 18.88 -24.78 -75.56
N GLU A 91 19.46 -23.94 -76.42
CA GLU A 91 19.97 -22.61 -76.04
C GLU A 91 18.85 -21.68 -75.53
N SER A 92 17.66 -21.74 -76.11
CA SER A 92 16.48 -21.01 -75.62
C SER A 92 16.05 -21.51 -74.23
N ARG A 93 15.96 -22.83 -74.05
CA ARG A 93 15.62 -23.45 -72.75
C ARG A 93 16.65 -23.10 -71.67
N PHE A 94 17.94 -23.13 -72.00
CA PHE A 94 19.00 -22.78 -71.05
C PHE A 94 18.90 -21.31 -70.61
N ARG A 95 18.60 -20.40 -71.54
CA ARG A 95 18.36 -18.99 -71.21
C ARG A 95 17.16 -18.82 -70.28
N GLY A 96 16.06 -19.54 -70.52
CA GLY A 96 14.88 -19.56 -69.64
C GLY A 96 15.20 -20.04 -68.23
N LEU A 97 15.84 -21.21 -68.12
CA LEU A 97 16.26 -21.78 -66.83
C LEU A 97 17.22 -20.86 -66.06
N ASN A 98 18.12 -20.18 -66.76
CA ASN A 98 19.03 -19.21 -66.14
C ASN A 98 18.28 -17.99 -65.59
N ALA A 99 17.26 -17.50 -66.29
CA ALA A 99 16.41 -16.41 -65.81
C ALA A 99 15.60 -16.84 -64.57
N GLU A 100 15.02 -18.05 -64.58
CA GLU A 100 14.32 -18.62 -63.43
C GLU A 100 15.25 -18.78 -62.21
N LYS A 101 16.48 -19.26 -62.44
CA LYS A 101 17.50 -19.37 -61.39
C LYS A 101 17.78 -18.01 -60.74
N ILE A 102 18.00 -16.96 -61.54
CA ILE A 102 18.25 -15.61 -61.04
C ILE A 102 17.04 -15.08 -60.24
N GLN A 103 15.81 -15.34 -60.71
CA GLN A 103 14.61 -14.96 -59.96
C GLN A 103 14.51 -15.69 -58.62
N LEU A 104 14.82 -16.99 -58.59
CA LEU A 104 14.78 -17.78 -57.37
C LEU A 104 15.84 -17.31 -56.36
N GLU A 105 17.04 -16.99 -56.83
CA GLU A 105 18.10 -16.41 -55.99
C GLU A 105 17.67 -15.07 -55.38
N SER A 106 17.00 -14.21 -56.16
CA SER A 106 16.46 -12.93 -55.66
C SER A 106 15.39 -13.16 -54.58
N ARG A 107 14.45 -14.08 -54.81
CA ARG A 107 13.42 -14.44 -53.81
C ARG A 107 14.04 -15.00 -52.54
N PHE A 108 15.06 -15.85 -52.65
CA PHE A 108 15.75 -16.41 -51.49
C PHE A 108 16.44 -15.33 -50.65
N ARG A 109 17.08 -14.34 -51.29
CA ARG A 109 17.65 -13.18 -50.59
C ARG A 109 16.58 -12.36 -49.87
N GLY A 110 15.43 -12.13 -50.51
CA GLY A 110 14.29 -11.44 -49.89
C GLY A 110 13.77 -12.16 -48.65
N LEU A 111 13.50 -13.47 -48.76
CA LEU A 111 13.06 -14.30 -47.62
C LEU A 111 14.09 -14.35 -46.50
N THR A 112 15.38 -14.33 -46.82
CA THR A 112 16.45 -14.27 -45.82
C THR A 112 16.40 -12.95 -45.03
N ALA A 113 16.20 -11.82 -45.72
CA ALA A 113 16.06 -10.52 -45.08
C ALA A 113 14.79 -10.44 -44.19
N GLU A 114 13.65 -10.93 -44.69
CA GLU A 114 12.40 -11.00 -43.92
C GLU A 114 12.56 -11.86 -42.65
N LYS A 115 13.24 -13.01 -42.77
CA LYS A 115 13.55 -13.87 -41.62
C LYS A 115 14.36 -13.12 -40.57
N SER A 116 15.44 -12.46 -40.97
CA SER A 116 16.27 -11.68 -40.03
C SER A 116 15.51 -10.53 -39.37
N GLN A 117 14.62 -9.86 -40.11
CA GLN A 117 13.74 -8.83 -39.55
C GLN A 117 12.78 -9.41 -38.51
N LEU A 118 12.18 -10.57 -38.79
CA LEU A 118 11.27 -11.25 -37.88
C LEU A 118 11.99 -11.69 -36.60
N GLU A 119 13.21 -12.23 -36.71
CA GLU A 119 14.06 -12.58 -35.57
C GLU A 119 14.39 -11.37 -34.70
N SER A 120 14.63 -10.19 -35.30
CA SER A 120 14.84 -8.95 -34.57
C SER A 120 13.58 -8.51 -33.81
N ARG A 121 12.41 -8.57 -34.46
CA ARG A 121 11.12 -8.25 -33.83
C ARG A 121 10.81 -9.17 -32.67
N PHE A 122 11.07 -10.47 -32.82
CA PHE A 122 10.84 -11.46 -31.76
C PHE A 122 11.73 -11.20 -30.53
N ARG A 123 13.00 -10.84 -30.76
CA ARG A 123 13.90 -10.42 -29.68
C ARG A 123 13.39 -9.17 -28.95
N GLY A 124 12.90 -8.17 -29.70
CA GLY A 124 12.29 -6.97 -29.13
C GLY A 124 11.07 -7.28 -28.26
N LEU A 125 10.12 -8.05 -28.78
CA LEU A 125 8.92 -8.48 -28.04
C LEU A 125 9.26 -9.30 -26.78
N THR A 126 10.33 -10.11 -26.84
CA THR A 126 10.80 -10.87 -25.67
C THR A 126 11.33 -9.94 -24.58
N ALA A 127 12.04 -8.87 -24.94
CA ALA A 127 12.52 -7.86 -24.00
C ALA A 127 11.37 -7.03 -23.42
N GLU A 128 10.39 -6.63 -24.24
CA GLU A 128 9.20 -5.92 -23.75
C GLU A 128 8.40 -6.77 -22.77
N LYS A 129 8.24 -8.07 -23.06
CA LYS A 129 7.56 -9.01 -22.17
C LYS A 129 8.27 -9.09 -20.80
N SER A 130 9.59 -9.25 -20.77
CA SER A 130 10.34 -9.35 -19.51
C SER A 130 10.29 -8.05 -18.71
N GLN A 131 10.32 -6.89 -19.38
CA GLN A 131 10.13 -5.58 -18.74
C GLN A 131 8.73 -5.48 -18.12
N LEU A 132 7.69 -5.91 -18.83
CA LEU A 132 6.31 -5.88 -18.32
C LEU A 132 6.14 -6.80 -17.10
N GLU A 133 6.72 -8.00 -17.13
CA GLU A 133 6.74 -8.93 -15.99
C GLU A 133 7.46 -8.33 -14.76
N SER A 134 8.55 -7.58 -14.97
CA SER A 134 9.23 -6.86 -13.89
C SER A 134 8.36 -5.76 -13.29
N ARG A 135 7.68 -4.97 -14.14
CA ARG A 135 6.77 -3.91 -13.67
C ARG A 135 5.59 -4.50 -12.89
N PHE A 136 5.03 -5.61 -13.35
CA PHE A 136 3.92 -6.28 -12.66
C PHE A 136 4.34 -6.78 -11.27
N ARG A 137 5.55 -7.35 -11.15
CA ARG A 137 6.11 -7.74 -9.85
C ARG A 137 6.29 -6.54 -8.92
N GLY A 138 6.78 -5.42 -9.43
CA GLY A 138 6.89 -4.16 -8.67
C GLY A 138 5.55 -3.66 -8.15
N LEU A 139 4.55 -3.54 -9.03
CA LEU A 139 3.20 -3.12 -8.65
C LEU A 139 2.54 -4.06 -7.63
N THR A 140 2.81 -5.35 -7.73
CA THR A 140 2.33 -6.34 -6.75
C THR A 140 2.93 -6.09 -5.37
N ALA A 141 4.24 -5.80 -5.30
CA ALA A 141 4.92 -5.47 -4.04
C ALA A 141 4.39 -4.15 -3.44
N GLU A 142 4.22 -3.11 -4.26
CA GLU A 142 3.64 -1.82 -3.83
C GLU A 142 2.22 -2.00 -3.27
N LYS A 143 1.39 -2.81 -3.93
CA LYS A 143 0.04 -3.14 -3.45
C LYS A 143 0.09 -3.80 -2.07
N SER A 144 0.93 -4.81 -1.87
CA SER A 144 1.07 -5.48 -0.57
C SER A 144 1.58 -4.54 0.52
N GLN A 145 2.49 -3.63 0.18
CA GLN A 145 2.96 -2.60 1.12
C GLN A 145 1.82 -1.64 1.51
N LEU A 146 1.01 -1.21 0.54
CA LEU A 146 -0.12 -0.32 0.79
C LEU A 146 -1.20 -0.99 1.67
N GLU A 147 -1.50 -2.26 1.42
CA GLU A 147 -2.41 -3.06 2.26
C GLU A 147 -1.90 -3.17 3.70
N SER A 148 -0.58 -3.36 3.89
CA SER A 148 0.03 -3.37 5.23
C SER A 148 -0.11 -2.02 5.93
N ARG A 149 0.14 -0.91 5.22
CA ARG A 149 -0.03 0.44 5.78
C ARG A 149 -1.47 0.72 6.16
N PHE A 150 -2.42 0.29 5.33
CA PHE A 150 -3.84 0.48 5.60
C PHE A 150 -4.28 -0.29 6.86
N ARG A 151 -3.80 -1.53 7.04
CA ARG A 151 -4.02 -2.29 8.28
C ARG A 151 -3.45 -1.58 9.51
N GLY A 152 -2.24 -1.03 9.40
CA GLY A 152 -1.61 -0.26 10.47
C GLY A 152 -2.43 0.98 10.86
N LEU A 153 -2.83 1.79 9.87
CA LEU A 153 -3.66 2.98 10.11
C LEU A 153 -5.04 2.63 10.70
N THR A 154 -5.62 1.49 10.29
CA THR A 154 -6.89 1.01 10.86
C THR A 154 -6.71 0.68 12.35
N ALA A 155 -5.62 0.01 12.72
CA ALA A 155 -5.32 -0.29 14.12
C ALA A 155 -5.08 0.98 14.95
N GLU A 156 -4.31 1.93 14.42
CA GLU A 156 -4.06 3.23 15.07
C GLU A 156 -5.35 4.02 15.27
N LYS A 157 -6.24 4.03 14.27
CA LYS A 157 -7.57 4.65 14.38
C LYS A 157 -8.38 4.04 15.52
N SER A 158 -8.46 2.71 15.61
CA SER A 158 -9.19 2.04 16.69
C SER A 158 -8.58 2.33 18.07
N GLN A 159 -7.26 2.44 18.16
CA GLN A 159 -6.58 2.83 19.40
C GLN A 159 -6.94 4.27 19.81
N LEU A 160 -6.93 5.21 18.86
CA LEU A 160 -7.33 6.60 19.10
C LEU A 160 -8.80 6.70 19.52
N GLU A 161 -9.70 5.96 18.88
CA GLU A 161 -11.11 5.88 19.27
C GLU A 161 -11.30 5.34 20.70
N SER A 162 -10.47 4.39 21.14
CA SER A 162 -10.47 3.94 22.54
C SER A 162 -10.04 5.05 23.49
N ARG A 163 -8.92 5.72 23.20
CA ARG A 163 -8.41 6.82 24.04
C ARG A 163 -9.40 7.96 24.18
N VAL A 164 -10.11 8.30 23.11
CA VAL A 164 -11.16 9.32 23.15
C VAL A 164 -12.26 8.89 24.10
N ARG A 165 -12.73 7.64 24.04
CA ARG A 165 -13.75 7.13 24.98
C ARG A 165 -13.29 7.17 26.43
N ASP A 166 -12.04 6.78 26.69
CA ASP A 166 -11.47 6.78 28.05
C ASP A 166 -11.39 8.21 28.61
N LEU A 167 -10.90 9.16 27.80
CA LEU A 167 -10.82 10.57 28.19
C LEU A 167 -12.20 11.19 28.40
N THR A 168 -13.19 10.87 27.58
CA THR A 168 -14.58 11.32 27.78
C THR A 168 -15.16 10.77 29.08
N ALA A 169 -14.84 9.53 29.45
CA ALA A 169 -15.27 8.96 30.73
C ALA A 169 -14.60 9.66 31.92
N GLU A 170 -13.30 9.97 31.82
CA GLU A 170 -12.56 10.73 32.83
C GLU A 170 -13.11 12.16 32.99
N GLU A 171 -13.43 12.83 31.88
CA GLU A 171 -14.06 14.16 31.88
C GLU A 171 -15.38 14.14 32.67
N SER A 172 -16.27 13.18 32.38
CA SER A 172 -17.55 13.03 33.09
C SER A 172 -17.37 12.76 34.60
N GLN A 173 -16.34 11.99 34.98
CA GLN A 173 -15.99 11.75 36.38
C GLN A 173 -15.50 13.03 37.06
N LEU A 174 -14.65 13.80 36.39
CA LEU A 174 -14.14 15.07 36.90
C LEU A 174 -15.26 16.11 37.07
N GLU A 175 -16.18 16.20 36.10
CA GLU A 175 -17.38 17.05 36.22
C GLU A 175 -18.22 16.67 37.45
N THR A 176 -18.37 15.38 37.73
CA THR A 176 -19.08 14.90 38.91
C THR A 176 -18.37 15.33 40.19
N ARG A 177 -17.04 15.14 40.28
CA ARG A 177 -16.25 15.58 41.44
C ARG A 177 -16.32 17.09 41.65
N VAL A 178 -16.30 17.88 40.57
CA VAL A 178 -16.44 19.34 40.66
C VAL A 178 -17.82 19.72 41.21
N ARG A 179 -18.89 19.05 40.76
CA ARG A 179 -20.24 19.25 41.31
C ARG A 179 -20.30 18.92 42.81
N ASP A 180 -19.74 17.78 43.21
CA ASP A 180 -19.76 17.32 44.60
C ASP A 180 -18.97 18.27 45.52
N LEU A 181 -17.76 18.66 45.11
CA LEU A 181 -16.95 19.64 45.85
C LEU A 181 -17.61 21.02 45.91
N THR A 182 -18.34 21.42 44.86
CA THR A 182 -19.11 22.66 44.88
C THR A 182 -20.26 22.58 45.88
N ALA A 183 -20.94 21.43 45.98
CA ALA A 183 -21.98 21.21 46.98
C ALA A 183 -21.41 21.22 48.40
N GLU A 184 -20.30 20.53 48.65
CA GLU A 184 -19.60 20.53 49.94
C GLU A 184 -19.15 21.94 50.34
N LYS A 185 -18.58 22.71 49.40
CA LYS A 185 -18.22 24.11 49.62
C LYS A 185 -19.44 24.94 50.07
N ASN A 186 -20.58 24.79 49.40
CA ASN A 186 -21.79 25.53 49.76
C ASN A 186 -22.32 25.12 51.15
N GLN A 187 -22.21 23.83 51.51
CA GLN A 187 -22.55 23.37 52.86
C GLN A 187 -21.64 24.00 53.92
N LEU A 188 -20.33 24.08 53.66
CA LEU A 188 -19.38 24.72 54.57
C LEU A 188 -19.64 26.23 54.71
N ILE A 189 -19.97 26.92 53.62
CA ILE A 189 -20.36 28.34 53.65
C ILE A 189 -21.59 28.55 54.54
N ASN A 190 -22.62 27.71 54.40
CA ASN A 190 -23.82 27.80 55.24
C ASN A 190 -23.46 27.59 56.72
N ARG A 191 -22.63 26.59 57.02
CA ARG A 191 -22.19 26.31 58.39
C ARG A 191 -21.34 27.43 58.99
N GLU A 192 -20.49 28.08 58.19
CA GLU A 192 -19.74 29.27 58.60
C GLU A 192 -20.68 30.43 58.93
N SER A 193 -21.71 30.64 58.11
CA SER A 193 -22.76 31.63 58.37
C SER A 193 -23.51 31.34 59.67
N ASP A 194 -23.92 30.08 59.89
CA ASP A 194 -24.62 29.66 61.11
C ASP A 194 -23.76 29.87 62.37
N LEU A 195 -22.50 29.43 62.33
CA LEU A 195 -21.54 29.62 63.44
C LEU A 195 -21.26 31.11 63.68
N THR A 196 -21.21 31.92 62.62
CA THR A 196 -21.04 33.37 62.74
C THR A 196 -22.27 34.00 63.41
N ALA A 197 -23.47 33.56 63.07
CA ALA A 197 -24.71 34.00 63.72
C ALA A 197 -24.74 33.60 65.21
N GLU A 198 -24.37 32.36 65.54
CA GLU A 198 -24.28 31.86 66.91
C GLU A 198 -23.24 32.64 67.73
N LYS A 199 -22.03 32.86 67.17
CA LYS A 199 -20.99 33.69 67.80
C LYS A 199 -21.50 35.09 68.09
N ASN A 200 -22.20 35.72 67.15
CA ASN A 200 -22.76 37.05 67.34
C ASN A 200 -23.87 37.06 68.40
N GLN A 201 -24.68 36.00 68.49
CA GLN A 201 -25.69 35.83 69.52
C GLN A 201 -25.05 35.70 70.91
N LEU A 202 -24.10 34.78 71.08
CA LEU A 202 -23.37 34.59 72.33
C LEU A 202 -22.66 35.86 72.79
N ARG A 203 -22.08 36.61 71.85
CA ARG A 203 -21.46 37.91 72.15
C ARG A 203 -22.49 38.89 72.74
N ARG A 204 -23.68 39.01 72.15
CA ARG A 204 -24.76 39.86 72.69
C ARG A 204 -25.21 39.39 74.07
N ASP A 205 -25.35 38.08 74.26
CA ASP A 205 -25.75 37.50 75.54
C ASP A 205 -24.73 37.78 76.63
N PHE A 206 -23.43 37.66 76.31
CA PHE A 206 -22.34 38.03 77.21
C PHE A 206 -22.33 39.52 77.56
N GLU A 207 -22.49 40.40 76.57
CA GLU A 207 -22.60 41.86 76.78
C GLU A 207 -23.82 42.19 77.67
N SER A 208 -24.95 41.52 77.49
CA SER A 208 -26.17 41.66 78.30
C SER A 208 -25.97 41.18 79.75
N LEU A 209 -25.29 40.06 79.96
CA LEU A 209 -24.94 39.57 81.30
C LEU A 209 -24.00 40.53 82.02
N ASN A 210 -23.00 41.08 81.32
CA ASN A 210 -22.07 42.05 81.90
C ASN A 210 -22.79 43.36 82.30
N ASN A 211 -23.79 43.79 81.52
CA ASN A 211 -24.61 44.97 81.86
C ASN A 211 -25.57 44.76 83.05
N LYS A 212 -25.83 43.51 83.48
CA LYS A 212 -26.68 43.21 84.65
C LYS A 212 -25.95 43.25 85.99
N GLY A 213 -24.63 43.47 85.99
CA GLY A 213 -23.81 43.60 87.19
C GLY A 213 -23.55 42.26 87.91
N PRO A 214 -22.38 42.10 88.57
CA PRO A 214 -21.96 40.82 89.13
C PRO A 214 -22.65 40.42 90.46
N ILE A 215 -23.54 41.24 91.01
CA ILE A 215 -24.08 41.04 92.36
C ILE A 215 -25.59 41.26 92.40
N SER A 216 -26.37 40.18 92.39
CA SER A 216 -27.82 40.20 92.60
C SER A 216 -28.13 39.88 94.07
N PHE A 217 -28.59 40.89 94.82
CA PHE A 217 -29.10 40.69 96.18
C PHE A 217 -30.62 40.55 96.15
N PHE A 218 -31.14 39.54 96.86
CA PHE A 218 -32.56 39.43 97.14
C PHE A 218 -32.83 39.87 98.58
N MET A 219 -33.61 40.94 98.76
CA MET A 219 -34.06 41.41 100.08
C MET A 219 -35.48 40.91 100.34
N SER A 220 -35.63 40.02 101.32
CA SER A 220 -36.96 39.59 101.75
C SER A 220 -37.67 40.70 102.51
N THR A 221 -38.96 40.90 102.23
CA THR A 221 -39.83 41.81 102.99
C THR A 221 -40.44 41.12 104.23
N GLU A 222 -40.24 39.81 104.38
CA GLU A 222 -40.75 39.03 105.51
C GLU A 222 -39.84 39.17 106.74
N ARG A 223 -40.39 39.55 107.89
CA ARG A 223 -39.67 39.55 109.16
C ARG A 223 -39.59 38.13 109.72
N LYS A 224 -38.37 37.64 109.94
CA LYS A 224 -38.08 36.31 110.49
C LYS A 224 -36.92 36.39 111.49
N SER A 225 -36.72 35.36 112.30
CA SER A 225 -35.51 35.24 113.13
C SER A 225 -34.28 35.00 112.23
N TRP A 226 -33.05 35.23 112.73
CA TRP A 226 -31.84 34.98 111.93
C TRP A 226 -31.77 33.54 111.37
N SER A 227 -32.13 32.54 112.19
CA SER A 227 -32.16 31.14 111.74
C SER A 227 -33.18 30.90 110.65
N ASP A 228 -34.39 31.44 110.83
CA ASP A 228 -35.47 31.26 109.86
C ASP A 228 -35.21 32.03 108.57
N SER A 229 -34.57 33.21 108.65
CA SER A 229 -34.10 33.96 107.49
C SER A 229 -33.02 33.21 106.73
N ARG A 230 -32.07 32.57 107.42
CA ARG A 230 -31.06 31.72 106.79
C ARG A 230 -31.68 30.51 106.11
N GLN A 231 -32.61 29.82 106.79
CA GLN A 231 -33.32 28.69 106.22
C GLN A 231 -34.14 29.13 104.99
N TYR A 232 -34.82 30.27 105.07
CA TYR A 232 -35.58 30.85 103.97
C TYR A 232 -34.74 31.12 102.71
N CYS A 233 -33.50 31.61 102.89
CA CYS A 233 -32.55 31.76 101.78
C CYS A 233 -32.12 30.39 101.22
N ARG A 234 -31.83 29.42 102.09
CA ARG A 234 -31.39 28.07 101.71
C ARG A 234 -32.45 27.27 100.98
N ASP A 235 -33.71 27.38 101.39
CA ASP A 235 -34.85 26.78 100.71
C ASP A 235 -35.00 27.29 99.26
N ARG A 236 -34.36 28.42 98.93
CA ARG A 236 -34.35 29.05 97.60
C ARG A 236 -32.98 28.96 96.91
N GLY A 237 -32.08 28.11 97.40
CA GLY A 237 -30.76 27.90 96.82
C GLY A 237 -29.75 29.04 97.04
N ALA A 238 -30.01 29.92 98.01
CA ALA A 238 -29.12 31.01 98.43
C ALA A 238 -28.71 30.88 99.91
N ASP A 239 -27.85 31.76 100.42
CA ASP A 239 -27.57 31.88 101.85
C ASP A 239 -27.56 33.37 102.24
N LEU A 240 -27.56 33.66 103.55
CA LEU A 240 -27.46 35.04 104.01
C LEU A 240 -26.15 35.68 103.53
N VAL A 241 -26.23 36.95 103.14
CA VAL A 241 -25.12 37.64 102.49
C VAL A 241 -23.87 37.72 103.37
N ILE A 242 -22.72 37.37 102.78
CA ILE A 242 -21.39 37.55 103.36
C ILE A 242 -20.76 38.78 102.72
N ILE A 243 -20.46 39.79 103.55
CA ILE A 243 -19.86 41.05 103.11
C ILE A 243 -18.36 40.98 103.37
N ASN A 244 -17.63 40.43 102.41
CA ASN A 244 -16.18 40.21 102.51
C ASN A 244 -15.37 40.85 101.39
N THR A 245 -16.01 41.60 100.48
CA THR A 245 -15.34 42.41 99.45
C THR A 245 -15.90 43.83 99.45
N GLU A 246 -15.06 44.79 99.05
CA GLU A 246 -15.46 46.19 98.91
C GLU A 246 -16.60 46.35 97.89
N GLU A 247 -16.60 45.58 96.80
CA GLU A 247 -17.68 45.64 95.81
C GLU A 247 -19.04 45.21 96.40
N LYS A 248 -19.08 44.16 97.23
CA LYS A 248 -20.31 43.73 97.91
C LYS A 248 -20.77 44.77 98.92
N GLN A 249 -19.83 45.40 99.62
CA GLN A 249 -20.13 46.46 100.59
C GLN A 249 -20.68 47.71 99.90
N VAL A 250 -20.06 48.17 98.81
CA VAL A 250 -20.52 49.32 98.03
C VAL A 250 -21.87 49.02 97.37
N SER A 251 -22.04 47.83 96.77
CA SER A 251 -23.29 47.44 96.11
C SER A 251 -24.47 47.30 97.09
N LEU A 252 -24.25 46.74 98.29
CA LEU A 252 -25.26 46.75 99.35
C LEU A 252 -25.55 48.15 99.86
N CYS A 253 -24.53 48.98 100.05
CA CYS A 253 -24.70 50.37 100.47
C CYS A 253 -25.52 51.15 99.44
N GLU A 254 -25.20 51.08 98.15
CA GLU A 254 -26.00 51.72 97.10
C GLU A 254 -27.44 51.20 97.11
N CYS A 255 -27.66 49.88 97.18
CA CYS A 255 -29.01 49.31 97.22
C CYS A 255 -29.83 49.77 98.45
N LEU A 256 -29.19 49.92 99.61
CA LEU A 256 -29.82 50.37 100.86
C LEU A 256 -29.99 51.89 100.94
N LEU A 257 -29.10 52.68 100.32
CA LEU A 257 -29.11 54.15 100.33
C LEU A 257 -30.06 54.77 99.29
N MET A 258 -30.49 54.00 98.28
CA MET A 258 -31.45 54.46 97.26
C MET A 258 -32.89 54.64 97.79
N ASN A 259 -33.21 54.13 99.00
CA ASN A 259 -34.50 54.37 99.66
C ASN A 259 -34.42 55.57 100.62
N LYS A 260 -34.44 56.79 100.07
CA LYS A 260 -34.52 58.07 100.83
C LYS A 260 -35.88 58.29 101.51
N ARG A 261 -36.28 57.41 102.42
CA ARG A 261 -37.38 57.65 103.36
C ARG A 261 -37.03 57.03 104.70
N ASN A 262 -36.50 57.85 105.61
CA ASN A 262 -36.39 57.78 107.07
C ASN A 262 -36.87 56.51 107.83
N HIS A 263 -36.52 55.31 107.35
CA HIS A 263 -36.81 54.04 108.00
C HIS A 263 -35.48 53.29 108.16
N THR A 264 -35.06 53.07 109.41
CA THR A 264 -34.05 52.07 109.75
C THR A 264 -34.61 50.69 109.42
N TYR A 265 -34.35 50.21 108.21
CA TYR A 265 -34.58 48.81 107.87
C TYR A 265 -33.44 47.98 108.46
N SER A 266 -33.77 47.13 109.43
CA SER A 266 -32.88 46.08 109.91
C SER A 266 -33.08 44.83 109.05
N PHE A 267 -31.99 44.34 108.46
CA PHE A 267 -31.98 43.09 107.71
C PHE A 267 -30.99 42.13 108.35
N TRP A 268 -31.30 40.84 108.31
CA TRP A 268 -30.35 39.81 108.71
C TRP A 268 -29.32 39.61 107.61
N ILE A 269 -28.05 39.68 108.00
CA ILE A 269 -26.91 39.30 107.15
C ILE A 269 -26.30 38.01 107.67
N GLY A 270 -25.37 37.43 106.93
CA GLY A 270 -24.74 36.16 107.27
C GLY A 270 -23.84 36.22 108.51
N LEU A 271 -23.79 37.33 109.25
CA LEU A 271 -22.97 37.50 110.44
C LEU A 271 -23.76 37.14 111.70
N SER A 272 -23.21 36.27 112.54
CA SER A 272 -23.80 35.90 113.84
C SER A 272 -22.74 35.46 114.85
N ASP A 273 -23.05 35.59 116.13
CA ASP A 273 -22.25 35.19 117.30
C ASP A 273 -22.93 34.05 118.10
N ARG A 274 -23.91 33.38 117.51
CA ARG A 274 -24.75 32.36 118.17
C ARG A 274 -24.00 31.15 118.70
N GLU A 275 -22.82 30.85 118.17
CA GLU A 275 -21.97 29.75 118.65
C GLU A 275 -21.22 30.13 119.93
N GLN A 276 -20.79 31.40 120.02
CA GLN A 276 -20.03 31.93 121.14
C GLN A 276 -20.26 33.43 121.21
N GLU A 277 -21.02 33.85 122.22
CA GLU A 277 -21.37 35.26 122.47
C GLU A 277 -20.10 36.13 122.46
N GLY A 278 -20.11 37.19 121.65
CA GLY A 278 -18.95 38.08 121.44
C GLY A 278 -17.97 37.65 120.34
N ASN A 279 -18.12 36.46 119.74
CA ASN A 279 -17.30 35.99 118.61
C ASN A 279 -18.11 35.93 117.32
N MET A 280 -18.07 37.01 116.54
CA MET A 280 -18.81 37.16 115.29
C MET A 280 -18.21 36.30 114.17
N LYS A 281 -19.01 35.38 113.63
CA LYS A 281 -18.67 34.54 112.48
C LYS A 281 -19.67 34.69 111.35
N TRP A 282 -19.19 34.61 110.13
CA TRP A 282 -20.05 34.49 108.95
C TRP A 282 -20.66 33.09 108.87
N VAL A 283 -21.74 32.94 108.09
CA VAL A 283 -22.40 31.66 107.80
C VAL A 283 -21.46 30.57 107.25
N GLU A 284 -20.29 30.95 106.73
CA GLU A 284 -19.20 30.07 106.25
C GLU A 284 -18.14 29.73 107.33
N ASN A 285 -18.38 30.09 108.60
CA ASN A 285 -17.47 29.93 109.74
C ASN A 285 -16.17 30.76 109.67
N SER A 286 -16.10 31.76 108.78
CA SER A 286 -14.99 32.72 108.76
C SER A 286 -15.17 33.79 109.85
N PRO A 287 -14.10 34.18 110.58
CA PRO A 287 -14.19 35.22 111.60
C PRO A 287 -14.42 36.59 110.96
N LEU A 288 -15.10 37.49 111.67
CA LEU A 288 -15.19 38.89 111.27
C LEU A 288 -13.79 39.51 111.24
N LYS A 289 -13.26 39.80 110.05
CA LYS A 289 -11.99 40.53 109.92
C LYS A 289 -12.17 41.96 110.42
N GLN A 290 -11.52 42.31 111.52
CA GLN A 290 -11.49 43.66 112.06
C GLN A 290 -10.56 44.51 111.19
N GLY A 291 -11.09 45.05 110.09
CA GLY A 291 -10.26 45.71 109.10
C GLY A 291 -11.02 46.21 107.88
N TYR A 292 -12.11 46.97 108.09
CA TYR A 292 -12.61 47.92 107.09
C TYR A 292 -12.89 49.27 107.77
N THR A 293 -11.91 49.74 108.53
CA THR A 293 -11.85 51.11 109.02
C THR A 293 -10.95 51.95 108.11
N GLN A 294 -11.58 52.94 107.47
CA GLN A 294 -11.02 54.20 106.96
C GLN A 294 -10.12 54.15 105.71
N ARG A 295 -10.74 54.48 104.56
CA ARG A 295 -10.43 55.70 103.76
C ARG A 295 -11.35 55.75 102.52
N HIS A 296 -12.48 56.45 102.64
CA HIS A 296 -13.13 57.31 101.62
C HIS A 296 -14.63 57.54 101.79
N TYR A 297 -15.29 57.01 102.82
CA TYR A 297 -16.65 57.45 103.19
C TYR A 297 -16.82 57.49 104.72
N PRO A 298 -16.92 58.69 105.33
CA PRO A 298 -17.34 58.81 106.72
C PRO A 298 -18.84 58.51 106.78
N PHE A 299 -19.27 57.91 107.89
CA PHE A 299 -20.58 57.27 108.12
C PHE A 299 -20.61 55.80 107.71
N LEU A 300 -20.22 54.95 108.66
CA LEU A 300 -21.00 53.74 108.96
C LEU A 300 -22.44 54.17 109.28
N PRO A 301 -23.45 53.77 108.49
CA PRO A 301 -24.71 53.40 109.13
C PRO A 301 -25.17 52.02 108.68
N CYS A 302 -24.27 51.14 108.28
CA CYS A 302 -24.54 49.71 108.41
C CYS A 302 -24.25 49.28 109.84
N LYS A 303 -25.02 49.79 110.82
CA LYS A 303 -25.08 49.21 112.17
C LYS A 303 -25.74 47.83 112.03
N PHE A 304 -25.00 46.85 111.54
CA PHE A 304 -25.35 45.44 111.70
C PHE A 304 -25.07 45.09 113.16
N ARG A 305 -26.02 45.45 114.02
CA ARG A 305 -25.96 45.19 115.46
C ARG A 305 -26.12 43.68 115.67
N ALA A 306 -25.12 43.06 116.31
CA ALA A 306 -25.19 41.68 116.80
C ALA A 306 -26.35 41.50 117.79
N PRO A 307 -26.98 40.31 117.86
CA PRO A 307 -28.16 40.08 118.67
C PRO A 307 -27.85 40.04 120.18
N GLY A 308 -28.15 41.14 120.88
CA GLY A 308 -28.02 41.24 122.35
C GLY A 308 -28.87 42.34 122.99
N CYS A 309 -29.96 42.79 122.34
CA CYS A 309 -30.87 43.80 122.90
C CYS A 309 -32.34 43.38 122.70
N PRO A 310 -33.21 43.49 123.72
CA PRO A 310 -34.63 43.16 123.57
C PRO A 310 -35.44 44.28 122.88
N ARG A 311 -36.43 43.84 122.06
CA ARG A 311 -37.49 44.55 121.30
C ARG A 311 -37.02 45.35 120.07
N CYS A 312 -37.60 45.23 118.87
CA CYS A 312 -38.83 44.60 118.33
C CYS A 312 -38.54 43.90 116.99
#